data_AF-A0A8H9L8V4-F1
#
_entry.id   AF-A0A8H9L8V4-F1
#
_cell.length_a   1.000
_cell.length_b   1.000
_cell.length_c   1.000
_cell.angle_alpha   90.00
_cell.angle_beta   90.00
_cell.angle_gamma   90.00
#
_symmetry.space_group_name_H-M   'P 1'
#
loop_
_entity.id
_entity.type
_entity.pdbx_description
1 polymer ?
#
loop_
_entity_poly.entity_id
_entity_poly.type
_entity_poly.pdbx_seq_one_letter_code
_entity_poly.pdbx_strand_id
1 'polypeptide(L)'
;MTPPLSVAPPTSPVWFRALVWLAPLLLIVTAWMPDDSAEKPLPVAGSVALTLLGVGLAALFVQLPRRLSYTLTDTGLRVSRFSGTFEWPYRELRVRRTDGGLGLKMGGVGLPGYYTGTYTFTGAGYRSVQAIASTTRGGLIVERGGTPYYLTPADPDAFAQALAARDVAVLD
;
A
#
# COMPACT_ATOMS: atom_id res chain seq x y z
N MET A 1 21.63 15.94 -3.99
CA MET A 1 20.28 15.36 -4.07
C MET A 1 20.39 13.86 -3.86
N THR A 2 20.00 13.36 -2.69
CA THR A 2 19.95 11.91 -2.42
C THR A 2 18.87 11.30 -3.32
N PRO A 3 19.15 10.23 -4.08
CA PRO A 3 18.14 9.61 -4.92
C PRO A 3 16.97 9.10 -4.04
N PRO A 4 15.72 9.19 -4.52
CA PRO A 4 14.58 8.62 -3.80
C PRO A 4 14.81 7.11 -3.64
N LEU A 5 14.78 6.62 -2.40
CA LEU A 5 14.82 5.18 -2.16
C LEU A 5 13.51 4.60 -2.66
N SER A 6 13.62 3.77 -3.69
CA SER A 6 12.45 3.22 -4.37
C SER A 6 11.69 2.27 -3.45
N VAL A 7 10.37 2.19 -3.64
CA VAL A 7 9.51 1.22 -2.95
C VAL A 7 9.70 -0.15 -3.59
N ALA A 8 9.59 -1.24 -2.80
CA ALA A 8 9.71 -2.59 -3.33
C ALA A 8 8.68 -2.82 -4.45
N PRO A 9 9.07 -3.49 -5.55
CA PRO A 9 8.13 -3.83 -6.61
C PRO A 9 7.03 -4.73 -6.06
N PRO A 10 5.78 -4.56 -6.50
CA PRO A 10 4.67 -5.35 -5.99
C PRO A 10 4.83 -6.83 -6.37
N THR A 11 4.88 -7.72 -5.37
CA THR A 11 5.03 -9.18 -5.54
C THR A 11 3.71 -9.95 -5.43
N SER A 12 2.58 -9.26 -5.56
CA SER A 12 1.24 -9.86 -5.44
C SER A 12 0.99 -10.98 -6.46
N PRO A 13 0.36 -12.11 -6.05
CA PRO A 13 -0.01 -13.19 -6.96
C PRO A 13 -0.93 -12.73 -8.09
N VAL A 14 -0.79 -13.34 -9.27
CA VAL A 14 -1.59 -13.00 -10.47
C VAL A 14 -3.09 -13.17 -10.23
N TRP A 15 -3.51 -14.23 -9.52
CA TRP A 15 -4.92 -14.46 -9.20
C TRP A 15 -5.51 -13.33 -8.33
N PHE A 16 -4.71 -12.78 -7.40
CA PHE A 16 -5.17 -11.70 -6.53
C PHE A 16 -5.31 -10.39 -7.31
N ARG A 17 -4.40 -10.14 -8.27
CA ARG A 17 -4.54 -9.03 -9.23
C ARG A 17 -5.81 -9.19 -10.06
N ALA A 18 -6.07 -10.38 -10.60
CA ALA A 18 -7.27 -10.67 -11.37
C ALA A 18 -8.55 -10.45 -10.54
N LEU A 19 -8.55 -10.91 -9.28
CA LEU A 19 -9.68 -10.73 -8.36
C LEU A 19 -10.00 -9.25 -8.12
N VAL A 20 -8.99 -8.39 -7.97
CA VAL A 20 -9.18 -6.95 -7.80
C VAL A 20 -9.79 -6.30 -9.04
N TRP A 21 -9.46 -6.79 -10.23
CA TRP A 21 -10.04 -6.31 -11.48
C TRP A 21 -11.48 -6.78 -11.72
N LEU A 22 -11.94 -7.80 -11.00
CA LEU A 22 -13.28 -8.35 -11.17
C LEU A 22 -14.37 -7.31 -10.90
N ALA A 23 -14.25 -6.51 -9.84
CA ALA A 23 -15.24 -5.48 -9.51
C ALA A 23 -15.41 -4.39 -10.58
N PRO A 24 -14.35 -3.67 -11.03
CA PRO A 24 -14.50 -2.66 -12.08
C PRO A 24 -14.92 -3.27 -13.42
N LEU A 25 -14.44 -4.48 -13.76
CA LEU A 25 -14.86 -5.16 -14.98
C LEU A 25 -16.34 -5.55 -14.93
N LEU A 26 -16.81 -6.06 -13.80
CA LEU A 26 -18.22 -6.43 -13.63
C LEU A 26 -19.12 -5.21 -13.78
N LEU A 27 -18.78 -4.06 -13.19
CA LEU A 27 -19.52 -2.81 -13.38
C LEU A 27 -19.65 -2.42 -14.85
N ILE A 28 -18.54 -2.49 -15.60
CA ILE A 28 -18.51 -2.14 -17.02
C ILE A 28 -19.30 -3.15 -17.85
N VAL A 29 -19.12 -4.45 -17.61
CA VAL A 29 -19.80 -5.50 -18.36
C VAL A 29 -21.31 -5.45 -18.11
N THR A 30 -21.74 -5.32 -16.84
CA THR A 30 -23.17 -5.20 -16.49
C THR A 30 -23.84 -3.98 -17.10
N ALA A 31 -23.08 -2.92 -17.39
CA ALA A 31 -23.63 -1.72 -18.01
C ALA A 31 -24.12 -1.98 -19.45
N TRP A 32 -23.56 -2.98 -20.13
CA TRP A 32 -23.82 -3.27 -21.54
C TRP A 32 -24.30 -4.70 -21.79
N MET A 33 -24.47 -5.49 -20.73
CA MET A 33 -24.96 -6.86 -20.85
C MET A 33 -26.45 -6.82 -21.24
N PRO A 34 -26.84 -7.42 -22.38
CA PRO A 34 -28.24 -7.54 -22.74
C PRO A 34 -28.93 -8.41 -21.70
N ASP A 35 -29.95 -7.86 -21.03
CA ASP A 35 -30.82 -8.64 -20.16
C ASP A 35 -32.08 -8.95 -20.96
N ASP A 36 -32.03 -10.05 -21.71
CA ASP A 36 -33.16 -10.53 -22.53
C ASP A 36 -34.38 -10.93 -21.66
N SER A 37 -34.18 -11.03 -20.34
CA SER A 37 -35.19 -11.32 -19.32
C SER A 37 -35.70 -10.10 -18.55
N ALA A 38 -35.09 -8.92 -18.70
CA ALA A 38 -35.54 -7.72 -18.01
C ALA A 38 -36.73 -7.08 -18.73
N GLU A 39 -37.85 -6.90 -18.01
CA GLU A 39 -39.00 -6.13 -18.50
C GLU A 39 -38.64 -4.68 -18.86
N LYS A 40 -37.53 -4.16 -18.34
CA LYS A 40 -37.03 -2.83 -18.66
C LYS A 40 -35.50 -2.80 -18.65
N PRO A 41 -34.83 -2.69 -19.82
CA PRO A 41 -33.39 -2.55 -19.86
C PRO A 41 -32.96 -1.27 -19.13
N LEU A 42 -31.72 -1.27 -18.64
CA LEU A 42 -31.13 -0.08 -18.03
C LEU A 42 -31.19 1.10 -19.02
N PRO A 43 -31.63 2.30 -18.58
CA PRO A 43 -31.54 3.48 -19.41
C PRO A 43 -30.08 3.77 -19.72
N VAL A 44 -29.77 4.30 -20.90
CA VAL A 44 -28.40 4.62 -21.34
C VAL A 44 -27.64 5.43 -20.30
N ALA A 45 -28.30 6.36 -19.62
CA ALA A 45 -27.71 7.14 -18.54
C ALA A 45 -27.21 6.27 -17.37
N GLY A 46 -27.93 5.21 -17.01
CA GLY A 46 -27.53 4.24 -16.00
C GLY A 46 -26.31 3.42 -16.44
N SER A 47 -26.30 2.95 -17.69
CA SER A 47 -25.15 2.25 -18.28
C SER A 47 -23.90 3.14 -18.31
N VAL A 48 -24.05 4.41 -18.69
CA VAL A 48 -22.95 5.39 -18.67
C VAL A 48 -22.46 5.61 -17.24
N ALA A 49 -23.35 5.77 -16.26
CA ALA A 49 -22.98 5.96 -14.86
C ALA A 49 -22.18 4.77 -14.29
N LEU A 50 -22.62 3.53 -14.57
CA LEU A 50 -21.92 2.31 -14.16
C LEU A 50 -20.55 2.18 -14.83
N THR A 51 -20.47 2.52 -16.12
CA THR A 51 -19.20 2.53 -16.87
C THR A 51 -18.23 3.53 -16.26
N LEU A 52 -18.66 4.77 -16.02
CA LEU A 52 -17.85 5.81 -15.39
C LEU A 52 -17.39 5.40 -13.99
N LEU A 53 -18.25 4.75 -13.21
CA LEU A 53 -17.90 4.23 -11.89
C LEU A 53 -16.84 3.12 -11.98
N GLY A 54 -17.00 2.17 -12.91
CA GLY A 54 -16.02 1.10 -13.13
C GLY A 54 -14.66 1.63 -13.59
N VAL A 55 -14.65 2.58 -14.53
CA VAL A 55 -13.42 3.26 -14.99
C VAL A 55 -12.77 4.07 -13.87
N GLY A 56 -13.57 4.80 -13.07
CA GLY A 56 -13.08 5.55 -11.92
C GLY A 56 -12.44 4.64 -10.87
N LEU A 57 -13.05 3.49 -10.58
CA LEU A 57 -12.51 2.50 -9.65
C LEU A 57 -11.22 1.86 -10.18
N ALA A 58 -11.18 1.51 -11.46
CA ALA A 58 -9.98 1.02 -12.13
C ALA A 58 -8.83 2.03 -12.05
N ALA A 59 -9.10 3.29 -12.37
CA ALA A 59 -8.12 4.37 -12.28
C ALA A 59 -7.60 4.54 -10.85
N LEU A 60 -8.48 4.48 -9.85
CA LEU A 60 -8.12 4.54 -8.43
C LEU A 60 -7.18 3.39 -8.03
N PHE A 61 -7.48 2.16 -8.42
CA PHE A 61 -6.64 1.00 -8.11
C PHE A 61 -5.25 1.07 -8.74
N VAL A 62 -5.13 1.66 -9.92
CA VAL A 62 -3.82 1.92 -10.57
C VAL A 62 -3.08 3.07 -9.87
N GLN A 63 -3.78 4.08 -9.39
CA GLN A 63 -3.18 5.29 -8.82
C GLN A 63 -2.69 5.11 -7.38
N LEU A 64 -3.38 4.30 -6.56
CA LEU A 64 -3.02 4.02 -5.17
C LEU A 64 -1.54 3.59 -5.01
N PRO A 65 -1.06 2.50 -5.65
CA PRO A 65 0.33 2.03 -5.50
C PRO A 65 1.35 3.05 -6.01
N ARG A 66 1.01 3.87 -7.01
CA ARG A 66 1.91 4.90 -7.57
C ARG A 66 2.18 6.06 -6.63
N ARG A 67 1.31 6.29 -5.64
CA ARG A 67 1.48 7.37 -4.65
C ARG A 67 2.26 6.94 -3.42
N LEU A 68 2.58 5.66 -3.29
CA LEU A 68 3.41 5.17 -2.19
C LEU A 68 4.88 5.46 -2.51
N SER A 69 5.54 6.26 -1.68
CA SER A 69 6.98 6.50 -1.78
C SER A 69 7.62 6.80 -0.43
N TYR A 70 8.89 6.48 -0.31
CA TYR A 70 9.72 6.81 0.85
C TYR A 70 10.92 7.63 0.38
N THR A 71 11.10 8.80 0.98
CA THR A 71 12.21 9.68 0.64
C THR A 71 12.92 10.10 1.92
N LEU A 72 14.23 9.86 1.99
CA LEU A 72 15.05 10.39 3.07
C LEU A 72 15.36 11.86 2.77
N THR A 73 14.89 12.76 3.62
CA THR A 73 15.22 14.19 3.57
C THR A 73 16.38 14.50 4.52
N ASP A 74 16.78 15.76 4.62
CA ASP A 74 17.79 16.20 5.58
C ASP A 74 17.27 16.15 7.03
N THR A 75 15.96 16.30 7.21
CA THR A 75 15.29 16.43 8.52
C THR A 75 14.56 15.17 8.97
N GLY A 76 14.18 14.28 8.06
CA GLY A 76 13.40 13.09 8.40
C GLY A 76 13.10 12.13 7.26
N LEU A 77 12.36 11.07 7.60
CA LEU A 77 11.80 10.14 6.63
C LEU A 77 10.47 10.69 6.12
N ARG A 78 10.43 11.11 4.86
CA ARG A 78 9.20 11.50 4.18
C ARG A 78 8.51 10.28 3.60
N VAL A 79 7.31 10.02 4.08
CA VAL A 79 6.42 8.95 3.62
C VAL A 79 5.27 9.59 2.84
N SER A 80 5.20 9.31 1.54
CA SER A 80 4.08 9.71 0.71
C SER A 80 3.15 8.51 0.51
N ARG A 81 1.86 8.73 0.66
CA ARG A 81 0.80 7.76 0.40
C ARG A 81 -0.39 8.47 -0.25
N PHE A 82 -1.38 7.71 -0.69
CA PHE A 82 -2.54 8.30 -1.37
C PHE A 82 -3.30 9.32 -0.50
N SER A 83 -3.39 9.07 0.81
CA SER A 83 -4.09 9.97 1.73
C SER A 83 -3.28 11.19 2.17
N GLY A 84 -2.04 11.37 1.67
CA GLY A 84 -1.19 12.50 2.02
C GLY A 84 0.28 12.13 2.23
N THR A 85 1.09 13.16 2.40
CA THR A 85 2.53 13.06 2.65
C THR A 85 2.84 13.52 4.07
N PHE A 86 3.66 12.75 4.77
CA PHE A 86 4.06 13.04 6.15
C PHE A 86 5.57 12.93 6.26
N GLU A 87 6.17 13.75 7.10
CA GLU A 87 7.59 13.69 7.39
C GLU A 87 7.79 13.30 8.85
N TRP A 88 8.59 12.26 9.08
CA TRP A 88 8.89 11.73 10.40
C TRP A 88 10.32 12.14 10.79
N PRO A 89 10.48 12.98 11.82
CA PRO A 89 11.81 13.40 12.27
C PRO A 89 12.66 12.20 12.71
N TYR A 90 13.92 12.14 12.29
CA TYR A 90 14.81 10.99 12.58
C TYR A 90 14.94 10.68 14.07
N ARG A 91 14.96 11.71 14.92
CA ARG A 91 15.03 11.57 16.39
C ARG A 91 13.88 10.77 17.01
N GLU A 92 12.75 10.65 16.34
CA GLU A 92 11.57 9.90 16.80
C GLU A 92 11.57 8.46 16.29
N LEU A 93 12.50 8.12 15.40
CA LEU A 93 12.51 6.86 14.68
C LEU A 93 13.46 5.87 15.34
N ARG A 94 13.02 4.62 15.33
CA ARG A 94 13.88 3.44 15.51
C ARG A 94 13.55 2.48 14.40
N VAL A 95 14.56 1.85 13.82
CA VAL A 95 14.36 0.87 12.76
C VAL A 95 14.73 -0.50 13.30
N ARG A 96 13.93 -1.51 12.96
CA ARG A 96 14.16 -2.89 13.32
C ARG A 96 14.02 -3.78 12.10
N ARG A 97 15.00 -4.66 11.89
CA ARG A 97 14.90 -5.69 10.85
C ARG A 97 13.87 -6.74 11.26
N THR A 98 13.23 -7.34 10.27
CA THR A 98 12.25 -8.39 10.54
C THR A 98 12.15 -9.35 9.38
N ASP A 99 12.07 -10.64 9.71
CA ASP A 99 11.69 -11.70 8.78
C ASP A 99 10.16 -11.91 8.75
N GLY A 100 9.44 -11.17 9.60
CA GLY A 100 7.98 -11.18 9.68
C GLY A 100 7.31 -10.54 8.47
N GLY A 101 5.99 -10.71 8.40
CA GLY A 101 5.17 -10.13 7.35
C GLY A 101 3.81 -9.69 7.83
N LEU A 102 3.10 -9.01 6.93
CA LEU A 102 1.71 -8.64 7.10
C LEU A 102 0.83 -9.88 7.02
N GLY A 103 -0.01 -10.07 8.03
CA GLY A 103 -1.05 -11.08 8.07
C GLY A 103 -2.41 -10.51 7.65
N LEU A 104 -3.44 -10.79 8.45
CA LEU A 104 -4.80 -10.35 8.19
C LEU A 104 -4.95 -8.83 8.31
N LYS A 105 -5.70 -8.25 7.37
CA LYS A 105 -6.07 -6.84 7.40
C LYS A 105 -7.15 -6.61 8.45
N MET A 106 -6.83 -5.83 9.49
CA MET A 106 -7.79 -5.41 10.52
C MET A 106 -8.51 -4.12 10.11
N GLY A 107 -7.83 -3.25 9.36
CA GLY A 107 -8.41 -2.00 8.88
C GLY A 107 -7.59 -1.35 7.76
N GLY A 108 -8.24 -0.56 6.91
CA GLY A 108 -7.61 0.16 5.82
C GLY A 108 -7.66 -0.56 4.46
N VAL A 109 -6.65 -0.31 3.63
CA VAL A 109 -6.56 -0.72 2.22
C VAL A 109 -5.53 -1.84 2.07
N GLY A 110 -5.93 -2.89 1.35
CA GLY A 110 -5.08 -4.03 1.02
C GLY A 110 -5.26 -4.41 -0.43
N LEU A 111 -4.58 -3.68 -1.31
CA LEU A 111 -4.57 -3.92 -2.74
C LEU A 111 -3.19 -4.42 -3.18
N PRO A 112 -3.10 -5.13 -4.31
CA PRO A 112 -1.85 -5.43 -4.98
C PRO A 112 -0.94 -4.19 -5.08
N GLY A 113 0.18 -4.18 -4.37
CA GLY A 113 1.12 -3.07 -4.40
C GLY A 113 0.79 -1.89 -3.48
N TYR A 114 -0.29 -1.97 -2.69
CA TYR A 114 -0.69 -0.91 -1.76
C TYR A 114 -1.38 -1.47 -0.52
N TYR A 115 -0.60 -1.64 0.54
CA TYR A 115 -1.01 -2.11 1.86
C TYR A 115 -0.85 -0.97 2.86
N THR A 116 -1.94 -0.27 3.15
CA THR A 116 -1.94 0.82 4.13
C THR A 116 -3.06 0.64 5.13
N GLY A 117 -2.73 0.61 6.42
CA GLY A 117 -3.73 0.38 7.46
C GLY A 117 -3.20 -0.49 8.59
N THR A 118 -4.09 -1.04 9.39
CA THR A 118 -3.72 -1.90 10.52
C THR A 118 -3.80 -3.35 10.10
N TYR A 119 -2.72 -4.08 10.32
CA TYR A 119 -2.58 -5.48 9.96
C TYR A 119 -2.09 -6.27 11.16
N THR A 120 -2.50 -7.53 11.28
CA THR A 120 -1.80 -8.47 12.17
C THR A 120 -0.39 -8.68 11.64
N PHE A 121 0.55 -9.01 12.52
CA PHE A 121 1.94 -9.22 12.15
C PHE A 121 2.40 -10.61 12.54
N THR A 122 3.17 -11.26 11.66
CA THR A 122 3.64 -12.63 11.90
C THR A 122 5.05 -12.71 12.49
N GLY A 123 5.76 -11.59 12.57
CA GLY A 123 7.12 -11.54 13.14
C GLY A 123 7.14 -11.38 14.66
N ALA A 124 8.27 -11.73 15.26
CA ALA A 124 8.47 -11.62 16.69
C ALA A 124 8.37 -10.17 17.19
N GLY A 125 7.77 -9.97 18.37
CA GLY A 125 7.72 -8.68 19.07
C GLY A 125 6.49 -7.82 18.78
N TYR A 126 5.69 -8.12 17.75
CA TYR A 126 4.46 -7.36 17.46
C TYR A 126 3.28 -8.26 17.14
N ARG A 127 2.12 -7.97 17.74
CA ARG A 127 0.85 -8.61 17.38
C ARG A 127 0.21 -7.96 16.15
N SER A 128 0.41 -6.66 16.00
CA SER A 128 -0.13 -5.85 14.91
C SER A 128 0.78 -4.69 14.59
N VAL A 129 0.74 -4.23 13.35
CA VAL A 129 1.54 -3.13 12.83
C VAL A 129 0.69 -2.20 11.98
N GLN A 130 1.12 -0.95 11.88
CA GLN A 130 0.59 -0.02 10.90
C GLN A 130 1.35 -0.19 9.59
N ALA A 131 0.74 -0.86 8.61
CA ALA A 131 1.34 -1.03 7.30
C ALA A 131 1.31 0.30 6.54
N ILE A 132 2.44 0.63 5.92
CA ILE A 132 2.55 1.56 4.81
C ILE A 132 3.52 0.90 3.84
N ALA A 133 3.05 -0.09 3.09
CA ALA A 133 3.87 -1.04 2.34
C ALA A 133 3.32 -1.36 0.95
N SER A 134 4.19 -1.81 0.04
CA SER A 134 3.85 -2.32 -1.30
C SER A 134 3.79 -3.85 -1.36
N THR A 135 4.42 -4.54 -0.41
CA THR A 135 4.43 -6.00 -0.28
C THR A 135 4.05 -6.42 1.13
N THR A 136 3.70 -7.70 1.31
CA THR A 136 3.38 -8.26 2.64
C THR A 136 4.58 -8.85 3.35
N ARG A 137 5.75 -8.96 2.71
CA ARG A 137 6.99 -9.56 3.24
C ARG A 137 8.22 -8.82 2.73
N GLY A 138 9.37 -9.07 3.36
CA GLY A 138 10.66 -8.47 2.96
C GLY A 138 10.72 -6.98 3.28
N GLY A 139 10.12 -6.57 4.39
CA GLY A 139 10.10 -5.20 4.85
C GLY A 139 10.88 -5.03 6.15
N LEU A 140 10.70 -3.86 6.75
CA LEU A 140 11.31 -3.47 8.02
C LEU A 140 10.29 -2.74 8.89
N ILE A 141 10.50 -2.79 10.19
CA ILE A 141 9.68 -2.04 11.15
C ILE A 141 10.37 -0.72 11.43
N VAL A 142 9.65 0.37 11.24
CA VAL A 142 10.01 1.69 11.74
C VAL A 142 9.10 2.01 12.91
N GLU A 143 9.65 2.05 14.11
CA GLU A 143 8.92 2.50 15.28
C GLU A 143 8.95 4.02 15.36
N ARG A 144 7.78 4.62 15.59
CA ARG A 144 7.65 6.05 15.88
C ARG A 144 6.71 6.23 17.05
N GLY A 145 7.20 6.84 18.14
CA GLY A 145 6.39 7.09 19.34
C GLY A 145 5.71 5.83 19.89
N GLY A 146 6.39 4.67 19.83
CA GLY A 146 5.85 3.38 20.26
C GLY A 146 4.90 2.69 19.27
N THR A 147 4.58 3.31 18.13
CA THR A 147 3.77 2.69 17.07
C THR A 147 4.69 2.01 16.05
N PRO A 148 4.55 0.69 15.80
CA PRO A 148 5.34 -0.02 14.80
C PRO A 148 4.74 0.15 13.41
N TYR A 149 5.48 0.81 12.51
CA TYR A 149 5.13 0.96 11.10
C TYR A 149 5.88 -0.05 10.25
N TYR A 150 5.16 -0.84 9.45
CA TYR A 150 5.79 -1.77 8.51
C TYR A 150 5.95 -1.12 7.14
N LEU A 151 7.20 -0.99 6.69
CA LEU A 151 7.58 -0.41 5.40
C LEU A 151 8.27 -1.46 4.52
N THR A 152 8.15 -1.32 3.21
CA THR A 152 8.79 -2.22 2.23
C THR A 152 9.55 -1.41 1.18
N PRO A 153 10.71 -0.83 1.54
CA PRO A 153 11.60 -0.22 0.55
C PRO A 153 12.16 -1.31 -0.39
N ALA A 154 12.64 -0.90 -1.57
CA ALA A 154 13.18 -1.81 -2.58
C ALA A 154 14.43 -2.55 -2.11
N ASP A 155 15.23 -1.92 -1.26
CA ASP A 155 16.37 -2.51 -0.58
C ASP A 155 16.26 -2.20 0.92
N PRO A 156 15.72 -3.15 1.72
CA PRO A 156 15.58 -2.99 3.17
C PRO A 156 16.90 -2.74 3.89
N ASP A 157 17.99 -3.36 3.45
CA ASP A 157 19.28 -3.25 4.11
C ASP A 157 19.95 -1.91 3.80
N ALA A 158 19.95 -1.48 2.54
CA ALA A 158 20.43 -0.15 2.17
C ALA A 158 19.59 0.95 2.84
N PHE A 159 18.27 0.75 2.97
CA PHE A 159 17.39 1.69 3.67
C PHE A 159 17.72 1.77 5.16
N ALA A 160 17.92 0.63 5.84
CA ALA A 160 18.31 0.60 7.25
C ALA A 160 19.69 1.24 7.46
N GLN A 161 20.67 0.97 6.59
CA GLN A 161 21.99 1.61 6.63
C GLN A 161 21.89 3.13 6.42
N ALA A 162 21.06 3.57 5.48
CA ALA A 162 20.85 4.99 5.22
C ALA A 162 20.16 5.71 6.39
N LEU A 163 19.29 5.03 7.14
CA LEU A 163 18.73 5.55 8.39
C LEU A 163 19.80 5.60 9.50
N ALA A 164 20.62 4.54 9.64
CA ALA A 164 21.69 4.50 10.62
C ALA A 164 22.71 5.63 10.42
N ALA A 165 23.05 5.95 9.17
CA ALA A 165 23.92 7.07 8.81
C ALA A 165 23.36 8.46 9.16
N ARG A 166 22.10 8.53 9.61
CA ARG A 166 21.39 9.74 10.04
C ARG A 166 21.00 9.67 11.52
N ASP A 167 21.78 8.93 12.31
CA ASP A 167 21.63 8.74 13.75
C ASP A 167 20.30 8.10 14.19
N VAL A 168 19.61 7.38 13.28
CA VAL A 168 18.45 6.56 13.64
C VAL A 168 18.94 5.26 14.27
N ALA A 169 18.43 4.94 15.46
CA ALA A 169 18.77 3.70 16.14
C ALA A 169 18.30 2.48 15.33
N VAL A 170 19.23 1.60 14.98
CA VAL A 170 18.95 0.28 14.41
C VAL A 170 18.90 -0.73 15.55
N LEU A 171 17.76 -1.37 15.70
CA LEU A 171 17.51 -2.44 16.65
C LEU A 171 17.66 -3.79 15.95
N ASP A 172 18.24 -4.75 16.66
CA ASP A 172 18.36 -6.14 16.23
C ASP A 172 17.03 -6.93 16.33
#